data_AF-A0A645C8K2-F1
#
_entry.id   AF-A0A645C8K2-F1
#
_cell.length_a   1.000
_cell.length_b   1.000
_cell.length_c   1.000
_cell.angle_alpha   90.00
_cell.angle_beta   90.00
_cell.angle_gamma   90.00
#
_symmetry.space_group_name_H-M   'P 1'
#
loop_
_entity.id
_entity.type
_entity.pdbx_description
1 polymer ?
#
loop_
_entity_poly.entity_id
_entity_poly.type
_entity_poly.pdbx_seq_one_letter_code
_entity_poly.pdbx_strand_id
1 'polypeptide(L)'
;MNNFQDNEVEFEISDISYVPDLDIINKEKTEIINKAIEELPEKYKVIIKLRHNEDMDYSQIANILAIPIGTVKVNLFRARKILELTLRKHSEFFGSYKTKTTIKK
;
A
#
# COMPACT_ATOMS: atom_id res chain seq x y z
N MET A 1 -28.50 2.33 15.33
CA MET A 1 -27.21 2.81 15.86
C MET A 1 -26.11 1.89 15.37
N ASN A 2 -24.99 2.48 14.97
CA ASN A 2 -23.72 1.89 14.51
C ASN A 2 -23.68 1.39 13.06
N ASN A 3 -22.70 1.74 12.24
CA ASN A 3 -21.77 2.87 12.22
C ASN A 3 -20.93 2.70 10.95
N PHE A 4 -20.69 3.80 10.24
CA PHE A 4 -19.70 3.97 9.18
C PHE A 4 -19.81 3.05 7.97
N GLN A 5 -20.42 3.61 6.94
CA GLN A 5 -20.24 3.25 5.54
C GLN A 5 -18.72 3.14 5.26
N ASP A 6 -18.19 1.92 5.33
CA ASP A 6 -16.87 1.60 4.80
C ASP A 6 -16.98 1.86 3.30
N ASN A 7 -16.42 3.00 2.86
CA ASN A 7 -16.26 3.26 1.45
C ASN A 7 -15.20 2.28 0.99
N GLU A 8 -15.65 1.09 0.58
CA GLU A 8 -14.89 0.17 -0.24
C GLU A 8 -14.44 0.96 -1.47
N VAL A 9 -13.20 1.46 -1.42
CA VAL A 9 -12.54 1.95 -2.62
C VAL A 9 -12.15 0.70 -3.39
N GLU A 10 -13.10 0.18 -4.15
CA GLU A 10 -12.89 -0.82 -5.16
C GLU A 10 -11.93 -0.20 -6.19
N PHE A 11 -10.65 -0.51 -6.05
CA PHE A 11 -9.65 -0.12 -7.05
C PHE A 11 -9.86 -1.03 -8.25
N GLU A 12 -10.71 -0.58 -9.16
CA GLU A 12 -10.91 -1.21 -10.47
C GLU A 12 -9.59 -1.11 -11.25
N ILE A 13 -8.81 -2.19 -11.26
CA ILE A 13 -7.63 -2.31 -12.12
C ILE A 13 -8.15 -2.51 -13.53
N SER A 14 -8.24 -1.42 -14.29
CA SER A 14 -8.72 -1.45 -15.67
C SER A 14 -7.82 -2.34 -16.53
N ASP A 15 -8.51 -3.26 -17.22
CA ASP A 15 -8.09 -4.34 -18.11
C ASP A 15 -6.81 -4.05 -18.91
N ILE A 16 -5.74 -4.81 -18.67
CA ILE A 16 -4.58 -4.86 -19.56
C ILE A 16 -4.63 -6.19 -20.29
N SER A 17 -5.34 -6.18 -21.43
CA SER A 17 -5.41 -7.30 -22.35
C SER A 17 -4.00 -7.84 -22.66
N TYR A 18 -3.78 -9.11 -22.33
CA TYR A 18 -2.59 -9.92 -22.58
C TYR A 18 -1.67 -9.42 -23.72
N VAL A 19 -0.53 -8.83 -23.33
CA VAL A 19 0.68 -8.67 -24.15
C VAL A 19 1.75 -9.49 -23.43
N PRO A 20 2.53 -10.37 -24.09
CA PRO A 20 3.58 -11.15 -23.42
C PRO A 20 4.59 -10.27 -22.65
N ASP A 21 4.77 -9.03 -23.09
CA ASP A 21 5.55 -8.00 -22.39
C ASP A 21 4.91 -7.58 -21.05
N LEU A 22 3.58 -7.72 -20.88
CA LEU A 22 2.89 -7.44 -19.62
C LEU A 22 3.32 -8.38 -18.51
N ASP A 23 3.55 -9.66 -18.77
CA ASP A 23 3.96 -10.60 -17.73
C ASP A 23 5.34 -10.22 -17.18
N ILE A 24 6.23 -9.78 -18.08
CA ILE A 24 7.56 -9.27 -17.73
C ILE A 24 7.42 -7.94 -16.97
N ILE A 25 6.64 -6.99 -17.49
CA ILE A 25 6.38 -5.69 -16.85
C ILE A 25 5.73 -5.87 -15.48
N ASN A 26 4.80 -6.81 -15.33
CA ASN A 26 4.13 -7.11 -14.07
C ASN A 26 5.10 -7.75 -13.08
N LYS A 27 5.96 -8.66 -13.55
CA LYS A 27 7.01 -9.23 -12.71
C LYS A 27 7.99 -8.16 -12.24
N GLU A 28 8.43 -7.27 -13.11
CA GLU A 28 9.30 -6.14 -12.77
C GLU A 28 8.63 -5.19 -11.77
N LYS A 29 7.35 -4.84 -11.98
CA LYS A 29 6.57 -4.04 -11.03
C LYS A 29 6.50 -4.70 -9.66
N THR A 30 6.18 -5.99 -9.61
CA THR A 30 6.12 -6.76 -8.36
C THR A 30 7.48 -6.81 -7.67
N GLU A 31 8.57 -7.00 -8.42
CA GLU A 31 9.92 -6.95 -7.86
C GLU A 31 10.26 -5.58 -7.28
N ILE A 32 9.89 -4.49 -7.94
CA ILE A 32 10.12 -3.12 -7.45
C ILE A 32 9.29 -2.87 -6.18
N ILE A 33 8.03 -3.27 -6.14
CA ILE A 33 7.17 -3.15 -4.95
C ILE A 33 7.75 -3.95 -3.78
N ASN A 34 8.14 -5.20 -4.02
CA ASN A 34 8.73 -6.04 -2.99
C ASN A 34 10.03 -5.45 -2.44
N LYS A 35 10.92 -4.95 -3.31
CA LYS A 35 12.13 -4.23 -2.89
C LYS A 35 11.79 -2.99 -2.06
N ALA A 36 10.82 -2.19 -2.48
CA ALA A 36 10.39 -1.00 -1.75
C ALA A 36 9.82 -1.35 -0.36
N ILE A 37 9.10 -2.47 -0.23
CA ILE A 37 8.62 -2.99 1.06
C ILE A 37 9.80 -3.46 1.92
N GLU A 38 10.80 -4.12 1.34
CA GLU A 38 11.98 -4.59 2.07
C GLU A 38 12.88 -3.44 2.56
N GLU A 39 12.90 -2.32 1.85
CA GLU A 39 13.58 -1.08 2.27
C GLU A 39 12.85 -0.31 3.39
N LEU A 40 11.61 -0.67 3.71
CA LEU A 40 10.90 -0.03 4.81
C LEU A 40 11.59 -0.33 6.15
N PRO A 41 11.66 0.68 7.04
CA PRO A 41 11.97 0.44 8.46
C PRO A 41 11.09 -0.67 9.03
N GLU A 42 11.67 -1.55 9.85
CA GLU A 42 11.01 -2.79 10.32
C GLU A 42 9.60 -2.55 10.91
N LYS A 43 9.44 -1.50 11.71
CA LYS A 43 8.14 -1.14 12.29
C LYS A 43 7.04 -0.86 11.26
N TYR A 44 7.39 -0.42 10.05
CA TYR A 44 6.46 -0.16 8.95
C TYR A 44 6.29 -1.40 8.07
N LYS A 45 7.39 -2.11 7.79
CA LYS A 45 7.41 -3.35 7.03
C LYS A 45 6.47 -4.39 7.64
N VAL A 46 6.58 -4.65 8.94
CA VAL A 46 5.75 -5.62 9.66
C VAL A 46 4.27 -5.30 9.51
N ILE A 47 3.89 -4.02 9.69
CA ILE A 47 2.50 -3.57 9.58
C ILE A 47 1.96 -3.72 8.15
N ILE A 48 2.78 -3.41 7.14
CA ILE A 48 2.40 -3.58 5.72
C ILE A 48 2.23 -5.06 5.39
N LYS A 49 3.14 -5.94 5.85
CA LYS A 49 3.06 -7.39 5.62
C LYS A 49 1.81 -7.99 6.28
N LEU A 50 1.52 -7.64 7.53
CA LEU A 50 0.30 -8.09 8.21
C LEU A 50 -0.97 -7.61 7.48
N ARG A 51 -0.97 -6.38 6.98
CA ARG A 51 -2.12 -5.86 6.23
C ARG A 51 -2.27 -6.49 4.84
N HIS A 52 -1.17 -6.76 4.15
CA HIS A 52 -1.20 -7.19 2.75
C HIS A 52 -1.31 -8.71 2.58
N ASN A 53 -0.67 -9.48 3.46
CA ASN A 53 -0.61 -10.94 3.33
C ASN A 53 -1.74 -11.64 4.08
N GLU A 54 -2.21 -11.05 5.18
CA GLU A 54 -3.17 -11.68 6.10
C GLU A 54 -4.52 -10.95 6.11
N ASP A 55 -4.71 -9.95 5.25
CA ASP A 55 -5.89 -9.06 5.16
C ASP A 55 -6.37 -8.53 6.52
N MET A 56 -5.45 -8.38 7.48
CA MET A 56 -5.79 -8.02 8.85
C MET A 56 -6.29 -6.59 8.96
N ASP A 57 -7.33 -6.42 9.78
CA ASP A 57 -7.85 -5.10 10.14
C ASP A 57 -6.90 -4.37 11.11
N TYR A 58 -7.13 -3.07 11.29
CA TYR A 58 -6.26 -2.24 12.14
C TYR A 58 -6.29 -2.64 13.62
N SER A 59 -7.41 -3.18 14.11
CA SER A 59 -7.55 -3.68 15.48
C SER A 59 -6.78 -4.98 15.68
N GLN A 60 -6.83 -5.91 14.74
CA GLN A 60 -6.08 -7.16 14.76
C GLN A 60 -4.58 -6.88 14.74
N ILE A 61 -4.11 -5.98 13.87
CA ILE A 61 -2.71 -5.54 13.84
C ILE A 61 -2.31 -4.89 15.17
N ALA A 62 -3.17 -4.04 15.74
CA ALA A 62 -2.91 -3.39 17.04
C ALA A 62 -2.75 -4.43 18.16
N ASN A 63 -3.61 -5.45 18.18
CA ASN A 63 -3.57 -6.53 19.17
C ASN A 63 -2.32 -7.40 19.01
N ILE A 64 -1.98 -7.80 17.78
CA ILE A 64 -0.81 -8.66 17.49
C ILE A 64 0.49 -7.94 17.87
N LEU A 65 0.60 -6.66 17.55
CA LEU A 65 1.80 -5.87 17.81
C LEU A 65 1.82 -5.24 19.21
N ALA A 66 0.75 -5.41 19.99
CA ALA A 66 0.55 -4.80 21.31
C ALA A 66 0.80 -3.27 21.31
N ILE A 67 0.32 -2.58 20.26
CA ILE A 67 0.43 -1.11 20.12
C ILE A 67 -0.95 -0.47 19.96
N PRO A 68 -1.13 0.81 20.32
CA PRO A 68 -2.40 1.50 20.12
C PRO A 68 -2.83 1.52 18.65
N ILE A 69 -4.14 1.37 18.40
CA ILE A 69 -4.71 1.46 17.04
C ILE A 69 -4.39 2.81 16.35
N GLY A 70 -4.28 3.90 17.12
CA GLY A 70 -3.83 5.19 16.61
C GLY A 70 -2.40 5.12 16.05
N THR A 71 -1.51 4.40 16.73
CA THR A 71 -0.13 4.16 16.28
C THR A 71 -0.11 3.30 15.02
N VAL A 72 -0.95 2.27 14.92
CA VAL A 72 -1.11 1.46 13.70
C VAL A 72 -1.50 2.34 12.51
N LYS A 73 -2.53 3.18 12.67
CA LYS A 73 -3.00 4.09 11.61
C LYS A 73 -1.91 5.07 11.16
N VAL A 74 -1.21 5.69 12.11
CA VAL A 74 -0.10 6.62 11.81
C VAL A 74 1.06 5.90 11.14
N ASN A 75 1.41 4.71 11.59
CA ASN A 75 2.49 3.93 11.00
C ASN A 75 2.14 3.45 9.58
N LEU A 76 0.90 3.01 9.33
CA LEU A 76 0.42 2.68 7.99
C LEU A 76 0.49 3.88 7.05
N PHE A 77 0.04 5.04 7.51
CA PHE A 77 0.11 6.26 6.72
C PHE A 77 1.55 6.60 6.34
N ARG A 78 2.48 6.53 7.31
CA ARG A 78 3.92 6.76 7.06
C ARG A 78 4.52 5.72 6.12
N ALA A 79 4.18 4.45 6.31
CA ALA A 79 4.62 3.36 5.45
C ALA A 79 4.20 3.59 4.00
N ARG A 80 2.92 3.91 3.77
CA ARG A 80 2.38 4.24 2.44
C ARG A 80 3.08 5.45 1.81
N LYS A 81 3.38 6.49 2.59
CA LYS A 81 4.10 7.67 2.09
C LYS A 81 5.54 7.37 1.69
N ILE A 82 6.23 6.49 2.42
CA ILE A 82 7.57 6.06 2.04
C ILE A 82 7.51 5.22 0.76
N LEU A 83 6.58 4.26 0.68
CA LEU A 83 6.38 3.46 -0.53
C LEU A 83 6.05 4.34 -1.75
N GLU A 84 5.14 5.31 -1.60
CA GLU A 84 4.80 6.28 -2.65
C GLU A 84 6.05 7.05 -3.13
N LEU A 85 6.89 7.52 -2.20
CA LEU A 85 8.12 8.24 -2.54
C LEU A 85 9.15 7.35 -3.24
N THR A 86 9.32 6.11 -2.77
CA THR A 86 10.25 5.13 -3.35
C THR A 86 9.78 4.72 -4.75
N LEU A 87 8.51 4.37 -4.91
CA LEU A 87 7.93 3.94 -6.19
C LEU A 87 7.84 5.07 -7.21
N ARG A 88 7.65 6.32 -6.77
CA ARG A 88 7.69 7.49 -7.66
C ARG A 88 9.03 7.64 -8.39
N LYS A 89 10.14 7.14 -7.84
CA LYS A 89 11.44 7.10 -8.54
C LYS A 89 11.44 6.16 -9.75
N HIS A 90 10.51 5.21 -9.79
CA HIS A 90 10.31 4.23 -10.86
C HIS A 90 9.11 4.59 -11.75
N SER A 91 8.75 5.88 -11.86
CA SER A 91 7.54 6.35 -12.55
C SER A 91 7.42 5.91 -14.02
N GLU A 92 8.52 5.52 -14.64
CA GLU A 92 8.59 4.97 -16.00
C GLU A 92 7.82 3.63 -16.13
N PHE A 93 7.77 2.84 -15.05
CA PHE A 93 7.07 1.54 -15.02
C PHE A 93 5.62 1.65 -14.53
N PHE A 94 5.30 2.71 -13.80
CA PHE A 94 4.09 2.82 -12.98
C PHE A 94 3.06 3.82 -13.56
N GLY A 95 3.06 4.08 -14.87
CA GLY A 95 2.03 4.80 -15.63
C GLY A 95 1.01 5.63 -14.83
N SER A 96 1.24 6.95 -14.72
CA SER A 96 0.29 7.97 -14.24
C SER A 96 -0.50 7.65 -12.95
N TYR A 97 0.15 7.22 -11.87
CA TYR A 97 -0.40 7.48 -10.52
C TYR A 97 -0.40 8.99 -10.25
N LYS A 98 -1.38 9.71 -10.81
CA LYS A 98 -1.71 11.08 -10.38
C LYS A 98 -2.13 10.99 -8.93
N THR A 99 -1.23 11.32 -8.01
CA THR A 99 -1.55 11.52 -6.61
C THR A 99 -2.52 12.70 -6.50
N LYS A 100 -3.81 12.42 -6.23
CA LYS A 100 -4.71 13.45 -5.67
C LYS A 100 -4.24 13.74 -4.24
N THR A 101 -3.16 14.50 -4.11
CA THR A 101 -2.83 15.19 -2.86
C THR A 101 -3.69 16.43 -2.80
N THR A 102 -4.89 16.31 -2.24
CA THR A 102 -5.66 17.47 -1.80
C THR A 102 -5.60 17.52 -0.27
N ILE A 103 -4.60 18.23 0.25
CA ILE A 103 -4.65 18.76 1.60
C ILE A 103 -5.52 20.01 1.50
N LYS A 104 -6.79 19.93 1.92
CA LYS A 104 -7.61 21.14 2.08
C LYS A 104 -7.20 21.82 3.39
N LYS A 105 -6.84 23.10 3.24
CA LYS A 105 -6.57 24.09 4.29
C LYS A 105 -7.86 24.46 5.02
#